data_AF-A0A7X3FNL2-F1
#
_entry.id   AF-A0A7X3FNL2-F1
#
_cell.length_a   1.000
_cell.length_b   1.000
_cell.length_c   1.000
_cell.angle_alpha   90.00
_cell.angle_beta   90.00
_cell.angle_gamma   90.00
#
_symmetry.space_group_name_H-M   'P 1'
#
loop_
_entity.id
_entity.type
_entity.pdbx_description
1 polymer ?
#
loop_
_entity_poly.entity_id
_entity_poly.type
_entity_poly.pdbx_seq_one_letter_code
_entity_poly.pdbx_strand_id
1 'polypeptide(L)'
;MWGGGGNTNNYTQQIRDDEAARQERVRTGTKRIEDMFGDQFDDAFYDKQAQSYLDFANPQLDDQFKNAAKQLTYSLDRRGALDSTSRSSLEADLGKRKALLSTEIKDKANQFKTDAMAGVEGARSDLINTLNATGDVDATVNSANARAKVLSQPVAYSPIAQAFSDFTTALGQQAAAEKAFAYGAGPRPAVSTGLFGSRPGAVVNT
;
A
#
# COMPACT_ATOMS: atom_id res chain seq x y z
N MET A 1 13.62 57.84 53.98
CA MET A 1 14.61 57.60 52.90
C MET A 1 14.37 56.19 52.37
N TRP A 2 13.85 56.04 51.16
CA TRP A 2 13.71 54.75 50.48
C TRP A 2 14.17 54.94 49.04
N GLY A 3 15.33 54.38 48.70
CA GLY A 3 15.93 54.46 47.37
C GLY A 3 16.60 53.13 47.05
N GLY A 4 15.89 52.29 46.29
CA GLY A 4 16.37 50.98 45.85
C GLY A 4 15.81 50.66 44.46
N GLY A 5 16.37 51.30 43.43
CA GLY A 5 15.94 51.14 42.03
C GLY A 5 17.04 50.71 41.05
N GLY A 6 18.27 50.47 41.51
CA GLY A 6 19.43 50.21 40.63
C GLY A 6 19.62 48.77 40.19
N ASN A 7 19.04 47.78 40.89
CA ASN A 7 19.35 46.37 40.64
C ASN A 7 18.40 45.73 39.60
N THR A 8 17.14 46.17 39.55
CA THR A 8 16.09 45.56 38.70
C THR A 8 16.37 45.66 37.20
N ASN A 9 17.07 46.71 36.76
CA ASN A 9 17.36 46.97 35.34
C ASN A 9 18.46 46.05 34.76
N ASN A 10 19.46 45.66 35.56
CA ASN A 10 20.50 44.72 35.12
C ASN A 10 19.96 43.28 35.04
N TYR A 11 19.15 42.87 36.02
CA TYR A 11 18.50 41.56 36.00
C TYR A 11 17.52 41.40 34.83
N THR A 12 16.73 42.44 34.51
CA THR A 12 15.82 42.39 33.36
C THR A 12 16.54 42.37 32.02
N GLN A 13 17.72 42.99 31.91
CA GLN A 13 18.52 42.92 30.69
C GLN A 13 19.18 41.55 30.52
N GLN A 14 19.76 40.98 31.59
CA GLN A 14 20.33 39.62 31.56
C GLN A 14 19.29 38.55 31.18
N ILE A 15 18.07 38.63 31.73
CA ILE A 15 16.98 37.71 31.38
C ILE A 15 16.63 37.80 29.88
N ARG A 16 16.66 39.00 29.28
CA ARG A 16 16.38 39.18 27.85
C ARG A 16 17.50 38.61 26.98
N ASP A 17 18.75 38.82 27.38
CA ASP A 17 19.91 38.36 26.64
C ASP A 17 20.02 36.81 26.70
N ASP A 18 19.73 36.21 27.86
CA ASP A 18 19.69 34.75 28.04
C ASP A 18 18.56 34.10 27.23
N GLU A 19 17.38 34.73 27.20
CA GLU A 19 16.24 34.26 26.41
C GLU A 19 16.51 34.40 24.90
N ALA A 20 17.14 35.49 24.45
CA ALA A 20 17.55 35.65 23.06
C ALA A 20 18.57 34.57 22.64
N ALA A 21 19.54 34.27 23.51
CA ALA A 21 20.51 33.21 23.28
C ALA A 21 19.85 31.82 23.22
N ARG A 22 18.83 31.57 24.05
CA ARG A 22 18.03 30.34 24.00
C ARG A 22 17.26 30.23 22.69
N GLN A 23 16.62 31.30 22.25
CA GLN A 23 15.87 31.33 21.00
C GLN A 23 16.77 31.07 19.78
N GLU A 24 17.98 31.62 19.74
CA GLU A 24 18.91 31.35 18.64
C GLU A 24 19.40 29.89 18.64
N ARG A 25 19.64 29.30 19.83
CA ARG A 25 19.97 27.87 19.95
C ARG A 25 18.83 27.00 19.43
N VAL A 26 17.60 27.29 19.83
CA VAL A 26 16.41 26.60 19.35
C VAL A 26 16.27 26.74 17.84
N ARG A 27 16.42 27.96 17.30
CA ARG A 27 16.34 28.19 15.84
C ARG A 27 17.39 27.41 15.07
N THR A 28 18.63 27.43 15.54
CA THR A 28 19.75 26.70 14.94
C THR A 28 19.54 25.19 15.02
N GLY A 29 19.10 24.70 16.18
CA GLY A 29 18.81 23.28 16.40
C GLY A 29 17.64 22.79 15.53
N THR A 30 16.57 23.57 15.42
CA THR A 30 15.45 23.29 14.52
C THR A 30 15.96 23.14 13.11
N LYS A 31 16.64 24.16 12.56
CA LYS A 31 17.18 24.11 11.20
C LYS A 31 18.05 22.87 10.97
N ARG A 32 18.92 22.51 11.92
CA ARG A 32 19.76 21.31 11.81
C ARG A 32 18.95 20.02 11.74
N ILE A 33 17.84 19.92 12.49
CA ILE A 33 16.91 18.78 12.40
C ILE A 33 16.22 18.80 11.03
N GLU A 34 15.77 19.96 10.56
CA GLU A 34 15.13 20.09 9.24
C GLU A 34 16.07 19.66 8.11
N ASP A 35 17.29 20.17 8.09
CA ASP A 35 18.31 19.84 7.08
C ASP A 35 18.64 18.34 7.11
N MET A 36 18.86 17.76 8.30
CA MET A 36 19.18 16.33 8.45
C MET A 36 18.08 15.42 7.92
N PHE A 37 16.81 15.74 8.20
CA PHE A 37 15.69 14.96 7.69
C PHE A 37 15.42 15.22 6.20
N GLY A 38 15.56 16.47 5.75
CA GLY A 38 15.36 16.84 4.35
C GLY A 38 16.37 16.19 3.41
N ASP A 39 17.63 16.09 3.83
CA ASP A 39 18.69 15.45 3.05
C ASP A 39 18.55 13.92 2.97
N GLN A 40 17.97 13.30 4.00
CA GLN A 40 17.89 11.83 4.11
C GLN A 40 16.55 11.26 3.62
N PHE A 41 15.46 12.02 3.76
CA PHE A 41 14.11 11.61 3.45
C PHE A 41 13.53 12.51 2.36
N ASP A 42 14.15 12.44 1.19
CA ASP A 42 13.74 13.15 -0.01
C ASP A 42 12.64 12.40 -0.78
N ASP A 43 12.17 13.01 -1.87
CA ASP A 43 11.17 12.39 -2.74
C ASP A 43 11.62 11.00 -3.25
N ALA A 44 12.92 10.83 -3.52
CA ALA A 44 13.47 9.56 -3.98
C ALA A 44 13.39 8.46 -2.91
N PHE A 45 13.62 8.78 -1.63
CA PHE A 45 13.39 7.87 -0.52
C PHE A 45 11.94 7.40 -0.47
N TYR A 46 10.99 8.33 -0.54
CA TYR A 46 9.56 8.00 -0.46
C TYR A 46 9.08 7.20 -1.68
N ASP A 47 9.52 7.58 -2.88
CA ASP A 47 9.23 6.83 -4.10
C ASP A 47 9.81 5.41 -4.05
N LYS A 48 11.00 5.25 -3.45
CA LYS A 48 11.59 3.92 -3.25
C LYS A 48 10.75 3.03 -2.33
N GLN A 49 10.03 3.59 -1.35
CA GLN A 49 9.12 2.80 -0.50
C GLN A 49 7.97 2.22 -1.32
N ALA A 50 7.36 3.04 -2.19
CA ALA A 50 6.32 2.58 -3.11
C ALA A 50 6.86 1.55 -4.10
N GLN A 51 7.99 1.85 -4.73
CA GLN A 51 8.61 0.97 -5.73
C GLN A 51 9.00 -0.39 -5.14
N SER A 52 9.56 -0.41 -3.93
CA SER A 52 9.95 -1.66 -3.26
C SER A 52 8.73 -2.57 -3.00
N TYR A 53 7.57 -2.00 -2.68
CA TYR A 53 6.34 -2.77 -2.57
C TYR A 53 5.85 -3.27 -3.94
N LEU A 54 5.91 -2.45 -4.99
CA LEU A 54 5.55 -2.87 -6.35
C LEU A 54 6.44 -4.02 -6.84
N ASP A 55 7.75 -3.94 -6.61
CA ASP A 55 8.72 -4.95 -7.00
C ASP A 55 8.49 -6.28 -6.26
N PHE A 56 8.02 -6.21 -5.01
CA PHE A 56 7.60 -7.38 -4.24
C PHE A 56 6.25 -7.96 -4.72
N ALA A 57 5.28 -7.10 -4.99
CA ALA A 57 3.89 -7.46 -5.22
C ALA A 57 3.60 -7.90 -6.67
N ASN A 58 4.12 -7.18 -7.67
CA ASN A 58 3.82 -7.43 -9.07
C ASN A 58 4.19 -8.86 -9.55
N PRO A 59 5.35 -9.44 -9.17
CA PRO A 59 5.68 -10.81 -9.55
C PRO A 59 4.67 -11.82 -9.00
N GLN A 60 4.21 -11.63 -7.76
CA GLN A 60 3.20 -12.49 -7.14
C GLN A 60 1.86 -12.39 -7.87
N LEU A 61 1.44 -11.16 -8.23
CA LEU A 61 0.23 -10.96 -9.03
C LEU A 61 0.31 -11.69 -10.37
N ASP A 62 1.43 -11.52 -11.07
CA ASP A 62 1.65 -12.13 -12.38
C ASP A 62 1.67 -13.66 -12.32
N ASP A 63 2.31 -14.22 -11.30
CA ASP A 63 2.37 -15.67 -11.12
C ASP A 63 1.01 -16.25 -10.74
N GLN A 64 0.26 -15.60 -9.85
CA GLN A 64 -1.11 -16.01 -9.54
C GLN A 64 -2.02 -15.93 -10.77
N PHE A 65 -1.90 -14.87 -11.57
CA PHE A 65 -2.65 -14.72 -12.81
C PHE A 65 -2.31 -15.81 -13.84
N LYS A 66 -1.02 -16.09 -14.07
CA LYS A 66 -0.58 -17.17 -14.97
C LYS A 66 -1.11 -18.52 -14.53
N ASN A 67 -1.11 -18.79 -13.23
CA ASN A 67 -1.63 -20.04 -12.68
C ASN A 67 -3.15 -20.14 -12.87
N ALA A 68 -3.89 -19.05 -12.62
CA ALA A 68 -5.33 -19.00 -12.86
C ALA A 68 -5.67 -19.17 -14.35
N ALA A 69 -4.91 -18.54 -15.24
CA ALA A 69 -5.07 -18.69 -16.69
C ALA A 69 -4.86 -20.14 -17.13
N LYS A 70 -3.78 -20.80 -16.66
CA LYS A 70 -3.54 -22.23 -16.93
C LYS A 70 -4.68 -23.11 -16.42
N GLN A 71 -5.17 -22.86 -15.20
CA GLN A 71 -6.29 -23.60 -14.62
C GLN A 71 -7.58 -23.40 -15.41
N LEU A 72 -7.85 -22.17 -15.87
CA LEU A 72 -8.96 -21.86 -16.77
C LEU A 72 -8.82 -22.66 -18.07
N THR A 73 -7.67 -22.62 -18.74
CA THR A 73 -7.41 -23.40 -19.97
C THR A 73 -7.64 -24.90 -19.75
N TYR A 74 -7.06 -25.50 -18.71
CA TYR A 74 -7.28 -26.92 -18.40
C TYR A 74 -8.74 -27.23 -18.08
N SER A 75 -9.47 -26.31 -17.46
CA SER A 75 -10.90 -26.48 -17.20
C SER A 75 -11.73 -26.45 -18.48
N LEU A 76 -11.38 -25.59 -19.44
CA LEU A 76 -12.06 -25.47 -20.73
C LEU A 76 -11.72 -26.63 -21.67
N ASP A 77 -10.46 -27.04 -21.72
CA ASP A 77 -9.97 -28.19 -22.48
C ASP A 77 -10.66 -29.50 -22.06
N ARG A 78 -10.66 -29.81 -20.76
CA ARG A 78 -11.39 -30.96 -20.20
C ARG A 78 -12.88 -30.96 -20.51
N ARG A 79 -13.45 -29.82 -20.88
CA ARG A 79 -14.88 -29.63 -21.16
C ARG A 79 -15.16 -29.43 -22.66
N GLY A 80 -14.15 -29.48 -23.53
CA GLY A 80 -14.31 -29.29 -24.97
C GLY A 80 -14.76 -27.88 -25.38
N ALA A 81 -14.52 -26.88 -24.54
CA ALA A 81 -15.02 -25.51 -24.69
C ALA A 81 -13.89 -24.52 -25.04
N LEU A 82 -12.84 -24.97 -25.73
CA LEU A 82 -11.69 -24.12 -26.07
C LEU A 82 -11.97 -23.11 -27.19
N ASP A 83 -12.96 -23.38 -28.05
CA ASP A 83 -13.32 -22.55 -29.21
C ASP A 83 -14.60 -21.74 -29.00
N SER A 84 -15.13 -21.72 -27.77
CA SER A 84 -16.40 -21.06 -27.47
C SER A 84 -16.22 -19.57 -27.14
N THR A 85 -17.26 -18.78 -27.41
CA THR A 85 -17.35 -17.38 -26.96
C THR A 85 -17.24 -17.23 -25.44
N SER A 86 -17.54 -18.29 -24.67
CA SER A 86 -17.32 -18.32 -23.23
C SER A 86 -15.87 -18.33 -22.82
N ARG A 87 -14.96 -18.92 -23.59
CA ARG A 87 -13.53 -18.78 -23.32
C ARG A 87 -13.12 -17.30 -23.34
N SER A 88 -13.51 -16.59 -24.40
CA SER A 88 -13.18 -15.16 -24.55
C SER A 88 -13.74 -14.31 -23.41
N SER A 89 -14.98 -14.58 -22.97
CA SER A 89 -15.57 -13.88 -21.82
C SER A 89 -14.80 -14.14 -20.53
N LEU A 90 -14.43 -15.40 -20.26
CA LEU A 90 -13.74 -15.79 -19.03
C LEU A 90 -12.30 -15.27 -19.00
N GLU A 91 -11.60 -15.28 -20.13
CA GLU A 91 -10.27 -14.66 -20.25
C GLU A 91 -10.36 -13.14 -20.03
N ALA A 92 -11.39 -12.48 -20.56
CA ALA A 92 -11.63 -11.05 -20.34
C ALA A 92 -11.90 -10.74 -18.85
N ASP A 93 -12.72 -11.54 -18.17
CA ASP A 93 -13.01 -11.34 -16.76
C ASP A 93 -11.79 -11.62 -15.86
N LEU A 94 -11.00 -12.63 -16.19
CA LEU A 94 -9.71 -12.87 -15.54
C LEU A 94 -8.76 -11.67 -15.73
N GLY A 95 -8.71 -11.11 -16.93
CA GLY A 95 -7.95 -9.89 -17.24
C GLY A 95 -8.41 -8.67 -16.44
N LYS A 96 -9.73 -8.45 -16.33
CA LYS A 96 -10.31 -7.39 -15.48
C LYS A 96 -9.91 -7.58 -14.02
N ARG A 97 -9.96 -8.81 -13.51
CA ARG A 97 -9.55 -9.11 -12.14
C ARG A 97 -8.08 -8.77 -11.90
N LYS A 98 -7.18 -9.10 -12.83
CA LYS A 98 -5.77 -8.68 -12.77
C LYS A 98 -5.64 -7.15 -12.74
N ALA A 99 -6.37 -6.44 -13.60
CA ALA A 99 -6.31 -4.99 -13.66
C ALA A 99 -6.76 -4.35 -12.33
N LEU A 100 -7.86 -4.82 -11.74
CA LEU A 100 -8.32 -4.36 -10.42
C LEU A 100 -7.27 -4.58 -9.33
N LEU A 101 -6.71 -5.79 -9.25
CA LEU A 101 -5.67 -6.11 -8.27
C LEU A 101 -4.39 -5.29 -8.49
N SER A 102 -4.03 -5.01 -9.75
CA SER A 102 -2.89 -4.13 -10.05
C SER A 102 -3.13 -2.71 -9.54
N THR A 103 -4.35 -2.18 -9.66
CA THR A 103 -4.71 -0.88 -9.08
C THR A 103 -4.63 -0.92 -7.56
N GLU A 104 -5.20 -1.93 -6.90
CA GLU A 104 -5.13 -2.09 -5.44
C GLU A 104 -3.68 -2.17 -4.93
N ILE A 105 -2.80 -2.85 -5.67
CA ILE A 105 -1.36 -2.90 -5.38
C ILE A 105 -0.72 -1.52 -5.49
N LYS A 106 -1.05 -0.74 -6.52
CA LYS A 106 -0.54 0.63 -6.68
C LYS A 106 -1.04 1.56 -5.58
N ASP A 107 -2.31 1.46 -5.20
CA ASP A 107 -2.88 2.24 -4.10
C ASP A 107 -2.17 1.92 -2.79
N LYS A 108 -1.90 0.63 -2.54
CA LYS A 108 -1.13 0.21 -1.37
C LYS A 108 0.34 0.64 -1.42
N ALA A 109 0.95 0.70 -2.61
CA ALA A 109 2.28 1.28 -2.79
C ALA A 109 2.31 2.77 -2.40
N ASN A 110 1.31 3.54 -2.85
CA ASN A 110 1.15 4.95 -2.48
C ASN A 110 0.87 5.12 -0.98
N GLN A 111 0.19 4.16 -0.36
CA GLN A 111 0.00 4.16 1.09
C GLN A 111 1.36 4.03 1.82
N PHE A 112 2.24 3.12 1.40
CA PHE A 112 3.60 3.02 1.99
C PHE A 112 4.39 4.33 1.85
N LYS A 113 4.27 5.02 0.71
CA LYS A 113 4.85 6.35 0.52
C LYS A 113 4.32 7.33 1.57
N THR A 114 3.00 7.41 1.69
CA THR A 114 2.31 8.35 2.58
C THR A 114 2.59 8.06 4.05
N ASP A 115 2.62 6.79 4.44
CA ASP A 115 2.92 6.34 5.80
C ASP A 115 4.37 6.68 6.18
N ALA A 116 5.32 6.51 5.26
CA ALA A 116 6.71 6.90 5.47
C ALA A 116 6.84 8.42 5.67
N MET A 117 6.16 9.23 4.83
CA MET A 117 6.12 10.68 4.97
C MET A 117 5.53 11.09 6.32
N ALA A 118 4.40 10.49 6.72
CA ALA A 118 3.75 10.77 7.99
C ALA A 118 4.64 10.39 9.18
N GLY A 119 5.35 9.25 9.11
CA GLY A 119 6.29 8.82 10.13
C GLY A 119 7.49 9.76 10.28
N VAL A 120 8.04 10.23 9.16
CA VAL A 120 9.13 11.22 9.14
C VAL A 120 8.67 12.56 9.71
N GLU A 121 7.54 13.08 9.27
CA GLU A 121 7.05 14.38 9.74
C GLU A 121 6.64 14.34 11.22
N GLY A 122 6.00 13.24 11.66
CA GLY A 122 5.71 13.02 13.07
C GLY A 122 6.98 13.02 13.93
N ALA A 123 8.02 12.33 13.48
CA ALA A 123 9.30 12.30 14.18
C ALA A 123 9.97 13.68 14.24
N ARG A 124 9.94 14.43 13.14
CA ARG A 124 10.47 15.79 13.06
C ARG A 124 9.74 16.74 14.01
N SER A 125 8.42 16.71 14.00
CA SER A 125 7.58 17.54 14.88
C SER A 125 7.84 17.25 16.36
N ASP A 126 7.91 15.98 16.76
CA ASP A 126 8.24 15.58 18.13
C ASP A 126 9.61 16.11 18.60
N LEU A 127 10.61 16.06 17.72
CA LEU A 127 11.97 16.53 18.01
C LEU A 127 11.99 18.05 18.17
N ILE A 128 11.30 18.78 17.29
CA ILE A 128 11.18 20.23 17.41
C ILE A 128 10.45 20.62 18.71
N ASN A 129 9.39 19.91 19.08
CA ASN A 129 8.68 20.12 20.34
C ASN A 129 9.60 19.84 21.55
N THR A 130 10.40 18.78 21.48
CA THR A 130 11.38 18.44 22.52
C THR A 130 12.47 19.51 22.63
N LEU A 131 12.97 20.02 21.51
CA LEU A 131 13.94 21.11 21.47
C LEU A 131 13.36 22.40 22.05
N ASN A 132 12.12 22.75 21.69
CA ASN A 132 11.44 23.93 22.19
C ASN A 132 11.20 23.85 23.71
N ALA A 133 10.93 22.65 24.24
CA ALA A 133 10.71 22.45 25.67
C ALA A 133 12.02 22.49 26.47
N THR A 134 13.05 21.79 25.99
CA THR A 134 14.30 21.57 26.75
C THR A 134 15.37 22.62 26.48
N GLY A 135 15.39 23.21 25.28
CA GLY A 135 16.49 24.05 24.81
C GLY A 135 17.81 23.29 24.59
N ASP A 136 17.82 21.96 24.69
CA ASP A 136 19.01 21.12 24.54
C ASP A 136 19.14 20.64 23.09
N VAL A 137 20.05 21.29 22.35
CA VAL A 137 20.30 21.00 20.94
C VAL A 137 21.01 19.65 20.77
N ASP A 138 22.01 19.36 21.58
CA ASP A 138 22.86 18.18 21.40
C ASP A 138 22.10 16.89 21.72
N ALA A 139 21.34 16.87 22.81
CA ALA A 139 20.48 15.73 23.14
C ALA A 139 19.39 15.49 22.09
N THR A 140 18.80 16.58 21.56
CA THR A 140 17.77 16.47 20.53
C THR A 140 18.36 15.97 19.21
N VAL A 141 19.52 16.45 18.78
CA VAL A 141 20.20 15.99 17.56
C VAL A 141 20.58 14.51 17.68
N ASN A 142 21.05 14.05 18.83
CA ASN A 142 21.33 12.62 19.06
C ASN A 142 20.05 11.77 18.96
N SER A 143 18.94 12.27 19.50
CA SER A 143 17.63 11.62 19.37
C SER A 143 17.16 11.61 17.91
N ALA A 144 17.42 12.68 17.18
CA ALA A 144 17.10 12.83 15.76
C ALA A 144 17.84 11.78 14.93
N ASN A 145 19.15 11.61 15.14
CA ASN A 145 19.96 10.57 14.50
C ASN A 145 19.41 9.16 14.77
N ALA A 146 19.02 8.87 16.01
CA ALA A 146 18.45 7.57 16.37
C ALA A 146 17.11 7.31 15.65
N ARG A 147 16.22 8.32 15.61
CA ARG A 147 14.93 8.22 14.91
C ARG A 147 15.13 8.06 13.40
N ALA A 148 16.02 8.84 12.80
CA ALA A 148 16.34 8.75 11.38
C ALA A 148 16.88 7.36 10.99
N LYS A 149 17.72 6.75 11.85
CA LYS A 149 18.20 5.38 11.65
C LYS A 149 17.08 4.34 11.66
N VAL A 150 16.05 4.52 12.48
CA VAL A 150 14.90 3.60 12.53
C VAL A 150 14.01 3.79 11.30
N LEU A 151 13.72 5.04 10.94
CA LEU A 151 12.84 5.39 9.81
C LEU A 151 13.42 5.00 8.45
N SER A 152 14.75 4.91 8.33
CA SER A 152 15.43 4.48 7.11
C SER A 152 15.52 2.96 6.93
N GLN A 153 15.02 2.16 7.89
CA GLN A 153 15.07 0.71 7.79
C GLN A 153 14.10 0.17 6.71
N PRO A 154 14.46 -0.92 6.01
CA PRO A 154 13.56 -1.57 5.05
C PRO A 154 12.30 -2.11 5.73
N VAL A 155 11.15 -1.94 5.07
CA VAL A 155 9.86 -2.48 5.54
C VAL A 155 9.73 -3.95 5.14
N ALA A 156 9.22 -4.79 6.04
CA ALA A 156 8.84 -6.16 5.72
C ALA A 156 7.44 -6.19 5.09
N TYR A 157 7.29 -6.83 3.94
CA TYR A 157 6.01 -6.94 3.24
C TYR A 157 5.30 -8.26 3.52
N SER A 158 3.98 -8.20 3.64
CA SER A 158 3.13 -9.39 3.69
C SER A 158 2.79 -9.85 2.27
N PRO A 159 2.85 -11.17 1.96
CA PRO A 159 2.46 -11.70 0.66
C PRO A 159 1.04 -11.31 0.25
N ILE A 160 0.81 -11.16 -1.06
CA ILE A 160 -0.54 -10.91 -1.57
C ILE A 160 -1.38 -12.15 -1.33
N ALA A 161 -2.57 -11.98 -0.74
CA ALA A 161 -3.54 -13.06 -0.58
C ALA A 161 -3.86 -13.73 -1.93
N GLN A 162 -4.34 -14.98 -1.90
CA GLN A 162 -4.66 -15.79 -3.08
C GLN A 162 -5.89 -15.25 -3.84
N ALA A 163 -5.75 -14.11 -4.52
CA ALA A 163 -6.87 -13.30 -5.00
C ALA A 163 -7.59 -13.86 -6.24
N PHE A 164 -7.00 -14.87 -6.90
CA PHE A 164 -7.57 -15.57 -8.05
C PHE A 164 -8.15 -16.96 -7.73
N SER A 165 -7.94 -17.47 -6.50
CA SER A 165 -8.48 -18.77 -6.09
C SER A 165 -10.01 -18.80 -6.20
N ASP A 166 -10.66 -17.72 -5.77
CA ASP A 166 -12.12 -17.58 -5.79
C ASP A 166 -12.68 -17.60 -7.21
N PHE A 167 -11.98 -17.00 -8.18
CA PHE A 167 -12.38 -16.99 -9.58
C PHE A 167 -12.43 -18.41 -10.16
N THR A 168 -11.39 -19.21 -9.90
CA THR A 168 -11.32 -20.59 -10.38
C THR A 168 -12.32 -21.53 -9.67
N THR A 169 -12.59 -21.27 -8.39
CA THR A 169 -13.61 -21.99 -7.60
C THR A 169 -15.01 -21.72 -8.14
N ALA A 170 -15.34 -20.45 -8.38
CA ALA A 170 -16.63 -20.04 -8.95
C ALA A 170 -16.87 -20.68 -10.33
N LEU A 171 -15.84 -20.76 -11.17
CA LEU A 171 -15.91 -21.45 -12.46
C LEU A 171 -16.12 -22.97 -12.35
N GLY A 172 -15.53 -23.58 -11.32
CA GLY A 172 -15.78 -24.98 -10.98
C GLY A 172 -17.26 -25.23 -10.68
N GLN A 173 -17.84 -24.37 -9.84
CA GLN A 173 -19.24 -24.44 -9.42
C GLN A 173 -20.20 -24.15 -10.57
N GLN A 174 -19.95 -23.11 -11.38
CA GLN A 174 -20.81 -22.74 -12.50
C GLN A 174 -20.89 -23.85 -13.55
N ALA A 175 -19.76 -24.43 -13.94
CA ALA A 175 -19.76 -25.52 -14.89
C ALA A 175 -20.37 -26.82 -14.34
N ALA A 176 -20.29 -27.06 -13.03
CA ALA A 176 -21.00 -28.17 -12.39
C ALA A 176 -22.52 -27.95 -12.45
N ALA A 177 -22.99 -26.71 -12.22
CA ALA A 177 -24.40 -26.34 -12.34
C ALA A 177 -24.90 -26.44 -13.79
N GLU A 178 -24.11 -25.99 -14.76
CA GLU A 178 -24.42 -26.11 -16.18
C GLU A 178 -24.45 -27.56 -16.65
N LYS A 179 -23.54 -28.40 -16.17
CA LYS A 179 -23.56 -29.85 -16.43
C LYS A 179 -24.81 -30.49 -15.83
N ALA A 180 -25.15 -30.17 -14.58
CA ALA A 180 -26.35 -30.69 -13.92
C ALA A 180 -27.64 -30.27 -14.67
N PHE A 181 -27.70 -29.02 -15.15
CA PHE A 181 -28.79 -28.53 -15.98
C PHE A 181 -28.87 -29.25 -17.33
N ALA A 182 -27.74 -29.46 -18.02
CA ALA A 182 -27.65 -30.16 -19.30
C ALA A 182 -28.14 -31.61 -19.26
N TYR A 183 -27.90 -32.30 -18.14
CA TYR A 183 -28.38 -33.67 -17.91
C TYR A 183 -29.76 -33.72 -17.22
N GLY A 184 -30.48 -32.59 -17.13
CA GLY A 184 -31.86 -32.54 -16.63
C GLY A 184 -32.02 -32.68 -15.11
N ALA A 185 -30.94 -32.54 -14.34
CA ALA A 185 -30.91 -32.81 -12.90
C ALA A 185 -30.75 -31.55 -12.02
N GLY A 186 -30.83 -30.33 -12.59
CA GLY A 186 -30.61 -29.09 -11.84
C GLY A 186 -31.30 -27.85 -12.42
N PRO A 187 -31.36 -26.74 -11.64
CA PRO A 187 -31.96 -25.48 -12.08
C PRO A 187 -31.14 -24.77 -13.16
N ARG A 188 -31.79 -23.91 -13.96
CA ARG A 188 -31.12 -23.09 -15.00
C ARG A 188 -30.04 -22.19 -14.35
N PRO A 189 -28.78 -22.21 -14.86
CA PRO A 189 -27.74 -21.33 -14.36
C PRO A 189 -28.00 -19.86 -14.73
N ALA A 190 -27.68 -18.94 -13.81
CA ALA A 190 -27.95 -17.50 -13.94
C ALA A 190 -27.11 -16.81 -15.04
N VAL A 191 -25.99 -17.42 -15.42
CA VAL A 191 -25.12 -17.03 -16.53
C VAL A 191 -24.79 -18.28 -17.31
N SER A 192 -25.07 -18.28 -18.61
CA SER A 192 -24.80 -19.41 -19.51
C SER A 192 -23.45 -19.20 -20.19
N THR A 193 -22.49 -20.07 -19.92
CA THR A 193 -21.22 -20.15 -20.64
C THR A 193 -21.38 -20.81 -22.02
N GLY A 194 -22.60 -21.14 -22.45
CA GLY A 194 -22.81 -21.87 -23.71
C GLY A 194 -22.22 -23.29 -23.73
N LEU A 195 -21.71 -23.81 -22.60
CA LEU A 195 -21.06 -25.11 -22.49
C LEU A 195 -21.95 -26.30 -22.89
N PHE A 196 -23.27 -26.17 -22.70
CA PHE A 196 -24.23 -27.24 -22.96
C PHE A 196 -25.51 -26.73 -23.64
N GLY A 197 -25.39 -25.64 -24.41
CA GLY A 197 -26.51 -25.17 -25.24
C GLY A 197 -26.94 -26.26 -26.23
N SER A 198 -28.25 -26.43 -26.41
CA SER A 198 -28.83 -27.40 -27.34
C SER A 198 -28.15 -27.29 -28.70
N ARG A 199 -27.50 -28.38 -29.15
CA ARG A 199 -26.99 -28.50 -30.52
C ARG A 199 -28.10 -28.11 -31.51
N PRO A 200 -27.83 -27.26 -32.53
CA PRO A 200 -28.78 -27.08 -33.62
C PRO A 200 -28.89 -28.43 -34.35
N GLY A 201 -29.95 -29.18 -34.06
CA GLY A 201 -30.15 -30.54 -34.57
C GLY A 201 -30.47 -31.61 -33.54
N ALA A 202 -30.59 -31.30 -32.23
CA ALA A 202 -31.16 -32.26 -31.28
C ALA A 202 -32.65 -32.42 -31.54
N VAL A 203 -33.00 -33.45 -32.33
CA VAL A 203 -34.38 -33.90 -32.54
C VAL A 203 -35.02 -34.17 -31.19
N VAL A 204 -36.04 -33.38 -30.85
CA VAL A 204 -36.96 -33.70 -29.77
C VAL A 204 -37.80 -34.85 -30.29
N ASN A 205 -37.52 -36.07 -29.83
CA ASN A 205 -38.39 -37.20 -30.12
C ASN A 205 -39.59 -37.09 -29.16
N THR A 206 -40.68 -36.49 -29.65
CA THR A 206 -42.01 -36.60 -29.06
C THR A 206 -42.73 -37.81 -29.64
#